data_AF-A0A4Y2FJQ9-F1
#
_entry.id   AF-A0A4Y2FJQ9-F1
#
_cell.length_a   1.000
_cell.length_b   1.000
_cell.length_c   1.000
_cell.angle_alpha   90.00
_cell.angle_beta   90.00
_cell.angle_gamma   90.00
#
_symmetry.space_group_name_H-M   'P 1'
#
loop_
_entity.id
_entity.type
_entity.pdbx_description
1 polymer ?
#
loop_
_entity_poly.entity_id
_entity_poly.type
_entity_poly.pdbx_seq_one_letter_code
_entity_poly.pdbx_strand_id
1 'polypeptide(L)'
;MQNKTRLELADYEAENLARLQKMFSRKWEFIFMQAEAQAKVDKKRDKLERKVLDSQERAFWDVHRPVPGCVNTTEMDIKKACRMNKPIKSAKHFQSAVGGGRISPSVSEAELNSPQDSIKVEIQSLKYRLERRNVKISKVSDLYINFFEQYQEYDAFLVTAEPSNPWISDSVDFWELEKQTKDIPARRVRRWAFSLKELLKDPAGREQFFKFLEKEFSAENLKFWDAVQELKQVHSKDIPVKVQEIWDQYLAPEAKEAINIDSKSYETTKKNMEKPDRWAFEEAAAHLYQLMKSDSYSRYLRSEMYKEYLNGMKKKTSVKGIRSVISFSAKKDQSTSSS
;
A
#
# COMPACT_ATOMS: atom_id res chain seq x y z
N MET A 1 19.33 13.11 -53.06
CA MET A 1 20.06 14.40 -53.00
C MET A 1 21.56 14.24 -52.76
N GLN A 2 22.00 13.39 -51.81
CA GLN A 2 23.43 13.22 -51.52
C GLN A 2 24.12 12.09 -52.32
N ASN A 3 23.36 11.15 -52.89
CA ASN A 3 23.81 10.07 -53.78
C ASN A 3 25.05 9.31 -53.25
N LYS A 4 25.02 8.92 -51.98
CA LYS A 4 26.04 8.10 -51.32
C LYS A 4 25.38 6.88 -50.70
N THR A 5 25.91 5.69 -50.94
CA THR A 5 25.36 4.41 -50.42
C THR A 5 25.24 4.39 -48.89
N ARG A 6 26.19 5.00 -48.17
CA ARG A 6 26.12 5.10 -46.69
C ARG A 6 24.95 5.93 -46.15
N LEU A 7 24.30 6.73 -47.00
CA LEU A 7 23.18 7.62 -46.68
C LEU A 7 21.92 7.20 -47.45
N GLU A 8 21.89 6.00 -48.01
CA GLU A 8 20.67 5.42 -48.57
C GLU A 8 19.68 5.18 -47.44
N LEU A 9 18.42 5.46 -47.74
CA LEU A 9 17.32 5.25 -46.80
C LEU A 9 17.09 3.74 -46.67
N ALA A 10 17.02 3.26 -45.44
CA ALA A 10 16.46 1.95 -45.17
C ALA A 10 14.96 1.91 -45.54
N ASP A 11 14.40 0.71 -45.70
CA ASP A 11 13.01 0.54 -46.16
C ASP A 11 11.99 1.29 -45.27
N TYR A 12 12.16 1.24 -43.94
CA TYR A 12 11.29 1.96 -43.00
C TYR A 12 11.45 3.49 -43.10
N GLU A 13 12.65 3.99 -43.43
CA GLU A 13 12.91 5.40 -43.66
C GLU A 13 12.26 5.87 -44.97
N ALA A 14 12.31 5.03 -46.02
CA ALA A 14 11.62 5.29 -47.29
C ALA A 14 10.09 5.29 -47.12
N GLU A 15 9.54 4.35 -46.35
CA GLU A 15 8.11 4.34 -46.00
C GLU A 15 7.70 5.58 -45.20
N ASN A 16 8.50 5.96 -44.20
CA ASN A 16 8.32 7.21 -43.45
C ASN A 16 8.33 8.43 -44.36
N LEU A 17 9.29 8.51 -45.29
CA LEU A 17 9.38 9.59 -46.26
C LEU A 17 8.13 9.65 -47.15
N ALA A 18 7.66 8.52 -47.67
CA ALA A 18 6.44 8.46 -48.48
C ALA A 18 5.20 8.94 -47.69
N ARG A 19 5.08 8.55 -46.41
CA ARG A 19 4.01 9.04 -45.51
C ARG A 19 4.10 10.55 -45.29
N LEU A 20 5.31 11.07 -45.03
CA LEU A 20 5.54 12.50 -44.83
C LEU A 20 5.26 13.32 -46.10
N GLN A 21 5.66 12.83 -47.28
CA GLN A 21 5.35 13.45 -48.57
C GLN A 21 3.86 13.58 -48.82
N LYS A 22 3.09 12.52 -48.50
CA LYS A 22 1.64 12.54 -48.60
C LYS A 22 1.03 13.55 -47.61
N MET A 23 1.47 13.53 -46.35
CA MET A 23 0.95 14.39 -45.28
C MET A 23 1.28 15.88 -45.49
N PHE A 24 2.46 16.19 -46.03
CA PHE A 24 2.95 17.55 -46.23
C PHE A 24 3.00 17.98 -47.70
N SER A 25 2.20 17.36 -48.58
CA SER A 25 2.20 17.60 -50.03
C SER A 25 2.18 19.08 -50.44
N ARG A 26 1.31 19.89 -49.82
CA ARG A 26 1.20 21.35 -50.09
C ARG A 26 2.42 22.17 -49.64
N LYS A 27 3.23 21.65 -48.71
CA LYS A 27 4.44 22.30 -48.20
C LYS A 27 5.72 21.61 -48.69
N TRP A 28 5.60 20.61 -49.57
CA TRP A 28 6.72 19.77 -49.96
C TRP A 28 7.84 20.57 -50.64
N GLU A 29 7.49 21.55 -51.47
CA GLU A 29 8.45 22.43 -52.14
C GLU A 29 9.32 23.21 -51.12
N PHE A 30 8.71 23.74 -50.05
CA PHE A 30 9.45 24.42 -48.99
C PHE A 30 10.37 23.45 -48.22
N ILE A 31 9.89 22.25 -47.91
CA ILE A 31 10.70 21.21 -47.24
C ILE A 31 11.90 20.82 -48.11
N PHE A 32 11.69 20.63 -49.42
CA PHE A 32 12.75 20.31 -50.37
C PHE A 32 13.77 21.45 -50.50
N MET A 33 13.31 22.69 -50.60
CA MET A 33 14.17 23.88 -50.67
C MET A 33 15.04 24.01 -49.41
N GLN A 34 14.48 23.76 -48.23
CA GLN A 34 15.20 23.78 -46.96
C GLN A 34 16.25 22.65 -46.90
N ALA A 35 15.89 21.43 -47.31
CA ALA A 35 16.83 20.31 -47.39
C ALA A 35 17.97 20.57 -48.39
N GLU A 36 17.68 21.23 -49.51
CA GLU A 36 18.71 21.60 -50.50
C GLU A 36 19.68 22.65 -49.97
N ALA A 37 19.17 23.68 -49.30
CA ALA A 37 19.99 24.70 -48.65
C ALA A 37 20.90 24.09 -47.59
N GLN A 38 20.38 23.18 -46.76
CA GLN A 38 21.18 22.46 -45.76
C GLN A 38 22.29 21.63 -46.41
N ALA A 39 21.96 20.85 -47.46
CA ALA A 39 22.94 20.05 -48.19
C ALA A 39 24.04 20.91 -48.86
N LYS A 40 23.73 22.15 -49.28
CA LYS A 40 24.72 23.12 -49.80
C LYS A 40 25.68 23.59 -48.71
N VAL A 41 25.20 23.81 -47.48
CA VAL A 41 26.05 24.15 -46.32
C VAL A 41 26.94 22.97 -45.95
N ASP A 42 26.38 21.77 -45.86
CA ASP A 42 27.15 20.58 -45.46
C ASP A 42 28.28 20.25 -46.46
N LYS A 43 28.07 20.52 -47.75
CA LYS A 43 29.09 20.37 -48.80
C LYS A 43 30.32 21.26 -48.61
N LYS A 44 30.20 22.38 -47.87
CA LYS A 44 31.32 23.30 -47.60
C LYS A 44 32.24 22.81 -46.47
N ARG A 45 31.79 21.89 -45.62
CA ARG A 45 32.58 21.30 -44.53
C ARG A 45 33.61 20.30 -45.03
N ASP A 46 34.61 20.00 -44.22
CA ASP A 46 35.55 18.93 -44.55
C ASP A 46 34.86 17.54 -44.55
N LYS A 47 35.51 16.55 -45.18
CA LYS A 47 34.94 15.21 -45.39
C LYS A 47 34.75 14.43 -44.08
N LEU A 48 35.70 14.53 -43.16
CA LEU A 48 35.69 13.85 -41.87
C LEU A 48 34.65 14.49 -40.94
N GLU A 49 34.67 15.82 -40.81
CA GLU A 49 33.68 16.57 -40.02
C GLU A 49 32.25 16.27 -40.49
N ARG A 50 32.01 16.31 -41.80
CA ARG A 50 30.71 15.96 -42.37
C ARG A 50 30.27 14.53 -42.04
N LYS A 51 31.19 13.55 -42.07
CA LYS A 51 30.86 12.15 -41.71
C LYS A 51 30.41 12.03 -40.25
N VAL A 52 31.06 12.75 -39.34
CA VAL A 52 30.70 12.74 -37.92
C VAL A 52 29.33 13.37 -37.71
N LEU A 53 29.09 14.55 -38.30
CA LEU A 53 27.81 15.25 -38.18
C LEU A 53 26.64 14.46 -38.80
N ASP A 54 26.82 13.88 -40.01
CA ASP A 54 25.82 12.99 -40.64
C ASP A 54 25.45 11.83 -39.69
N SER A 55 26.46 11.24 -39.03
CA SER A 55 26.27 10.12 -38.10
C SER A 55 25.57 10.53 -36.81
N GLN A 56 25.87 11.73 -36.28
CA GLN A 56 25.22 12.26 -35.09
C GLN A 56 23.75 12.59 -35.35
N GLU A 57 23.44 13.18 -36.50
CA GLU A 57 22.06 13.46 -36.90
C GLU A 57 21.28 12.16 -37.10
N ARG A 58 21.88 11.15 -37.74
CA ARG A 58 21.26 9.82 -37.87
C ARG A 58 20.95 9.23 -36.50
N ALA A 59 21.91 9.24 -35.57
CA ALA A 59 21.70 8.74 -34.20
C ALA A 59 20.60 9.49 -33.44
N PHE A 60 20.44 10.80 -33.65
CA PHE A 60 19.32 11.56 -33.08
C PHE A 60 17.97 11.04 -33.58
N TRP A 61 17.85 10.79 -34.88
CA TRP A 61 16.62 10.26 -35.48
C TRP A 61 16.36 8.80 -35.12
N ASP A 62 17.40 7.99 -34.94
CA ASP A 62 17.25 6.60 -34.46
C ASP A 62 16.58 6.54 -33.08
N VAL A 63 16.75 7.58 -32.24
CA VAL A 63 16.05 7.69 -30.95
C VAL A 63 14.60 8.16 -31.11
N HIS A 64 14.36 9.19 -31.93
CA HIS A 64 13.04 9.84 -32.02
C HIS A 64 12.09 9.18 -33.02
N ARG A 65 12.64 8.41 -33.97
CA ARG A 65 11.96 7.65 -35.02
C ARG A 65 12.63 6.27 -35.11
N PRO A 66 12.56 5.47 -34.02
CA PRO A 66 13.26 4.22 -33.94
C PRO A 66 12.81 3.24 -35.03
N VAL A 67 13.69 2.30 -35.35
CA VAL A 67 13.39 1.17 -36.23
C VAL A 67 12.16 0.45 -35.69
N PRO A 68 11.18 0.06 -36.53
CA PRO A 68 10.01 -0.71 -36.09
C PRO A 68 10.43 -1.95 -35.29
N GLY A 69 9.82 -2.13 -34.10
CA GLY A 69 10.16 -3.21 -33.17
C GLY A 69 11.15 -2.82 -32.07
N CYS A 70 11.89 -1.71 -32.22
CA CYS A 70 12.69 -1.14 -31.13
C CYS A 70 11.80 -0.37 -30.15
N VAL A 71 12.16 -0.43 -28.86
CA VAL A 71 11.49 0.36 -27.82
C VAL A 71 11.73 1.85 -28.07
N ASN A 72 10.64 2.62 -28.12
CA ASN A 72 10.73 4.07 -28.25
C ASN A 72 10.97 4.71 -26.87
N THR A 73 12.22 5.08 -26.60
CA THR A 73 12.64 5.66 -25.32
C THR A 73 12.10 7.08 -25.09
N THR A 74 11.50 7.71 -26.11
CA THR A 74 10.86 9.02 -26.00
C THR A 74 9.39 8.94 -25.60
N GLU A 75 8.81 7.74 -25.55
CA GLU A 75 7.44 7.55 -25.05
C GLU A 75 7.34 7.91 -23.57
N MET A 76 6.33 8.70 -23.24
CA MET A 76 6.07 9.14 -21.88
C MET A 76 4.79 8.52 -21.35
N ASP A 77 4.84 8.09 -20.09
CA ASP A 77 3.63 7.70 -19.37
C ASP A 77 2.59 8.83 -19.39
N ILE A 78 1.33 8.48 -19.67
CA ILE A 78 0.24 9.45 -19.83
C ILE A 78 0.05 10.32 -18.59
N LYS A 79 0.25 9.78 -17.38
CA LYS A 79 0.13 10.55 -16.14
C LYS A 79 1.25 11.55 -16.03
N LYS A 80 2.47 11.21 -16.48
CA LYS A 80 3.61 12.14 -16.53
C LYS A 80 3.35 13.25 -17.55
N ALA A 81 2.88 12.91 -18.75
CA ALA A 81 2.53 13.88 -19.78
C ALA A 81 1.46 14.89 -19.30
N CYS A 82 0.39 14.41 -18.68
CA CYS A 82 -0.65 15.27 -18.11
C CYS A 82 -0.13 16.18 -16.99
N ARG A 83 0.83 15.73 -16.17
CA ARG A 83 1.42 16.56 -15.09
C ARG A 83 2.32 17.66 -15.64
N MET A 84 3.12 17.37 -16.66
CA MET A 84 3.99 18.37 -17.28
C MET A 84 3.23 19.52 -17.93
N ASN A 85 2.01 19.24 -18.40
CA ASN A 85 1.13 20.24 -19.00
C ASN A 85 0.21 20.94 -18.00
N LYS A 86 0.22 20.54 -16.72
CA LYS A 86 -0.46 21.33 -15.69
C LYS A 86 0.42 22.55 -15.37
N PRO A 87 -0.16 23.77 -15.32
CA PRO A 87 0.57 24.91 -14.81
C PRO A 87 1.12 24.52 -13.44
N ILE A 88 2.44 24.69 -13.26
CA ILE A 88 3.12 24.41 -12.01
C ILE A 88 2.44 25.30 -10.97
N LYS A 89 1.51 24.72 -10.19
CA LYS A 89 1.08 25.31 -8.93
C LYS A 89 2.34 25.34 -8.09
N SER A 90 2.97 26.51 -8.05
CA SER A 90 4.24 26.80 -7.44
C SER A 90 4.56 25.86 -6.28
N ALA A 91 5.46 24.92 -6.52
CA ALA A 91 6.28 24.38 -5.46
C ALA A 91 7.11 25.55 -4.92
N LYS A 92 6.57 26.31 -3.95
CA LYS A 92 7.32 27.33 -3.20
C LYS A 92 8.22 26.68 -2.15
N HIS A 93 8.92 25.63 -2.54
CA HIS A 93 10.02 25.13 -1.75
C HIS A 93 11.10 24.60 -2.69
N PHE A 94 12.18 25.38 -2.78
CA PHE A 94 13.46 25.02 -3.37
C PHE A 94 13.46 24.79 -4.90
N GLN A 95 13.88 25.81 -5.67
CA GLN A 95 15.18 25.82 -6.34
C GLN A 95 15.30 26.97 -7.34
N SER A 96 16.47 27.61 -7.30
CA SER A 96 17.03 28.46 -8.32
C SER A 96 16.99 27.75 -9.69
N ALA A 97 16.27 28.31 -10.66
CA ALA A 97 16.40 27.92 -12.06
C ALA A 97 16.12 29.13 -12.96
N VAL A 98 17.08 29.39 -13.85
CA VAL A 98 17.15 30.50 -14.80
C VAL A 98 16.02 30.38 -15.84
N GLY A 99 15.44 31.53 -16.21
CA GLY A 99 14.30 31.63 -17.11
C GLY A 99 14.59 31.23 -18.57
N GLY A 100 13.64 30.51 -19.16
CA GLY A 100 13.54 30.24 -20.59
C GLY A 100 12.09 29.88 -20.91
N GLY A 101 11.41 30.73 -21.68
CA GLY A 101 9.96 30.93 -21.60
C GLY A 101 9.08 29.95 -22.36
N ARG A 102 7.77 30.08 -22.08
CA ARG A 102 6.70 29.91 -23.08
C ARG A 102 5.63 30.97 -22.87
N ILE A 103 5.32 31.63 -23.98
CA ILE A 103 4.24 32.60 -24.16
C ILE A 103 2.99 31.79 -24.52
N SER A 104 1.98 31.79 -23.67
CA SER A 104 0.60 31.48 -24.06
C SER A 104 -0.37 32.19 -23.11
N PRO A 105 -1.27 33.05 -23.63
CA PRO A 105 -2.24 33.79 -22.84
C PRO A 105 -3.55 33.01 -22.79
N SER A 106 -3.71 32.14 -21.80
CA SER A 106 -5.03 31.59 -21.48
C SER A 106 -5.04 31.09 -20.04
N VAL A 107 -4.85 32.02 -19.10
CA VAL A 107 -5.24 31.78 -17.72
C VAL A 107 -6.63 32.39 -17.57
N SER A 108 -7.64 31.53 -17.51
CA SER A 108 -9.00 31.92 -17.18
C SER A 108 -9.03 32.55 -15.79
N GLU A 109 -9.78 33.64 -15.63
CA GLU A 109 -9.99 34.41 -14.39
C GLU A 109 -10.43 33.59 -13.15
N ALA A 110 -10.74 32.30 -13.32
CA ALA A 110 -11.10 31.37 -12.26
C ALA A 110 -9.95 30.98 -11.29
N GLU A 111 -8.70 31.40 -11.54
CA GLU A 111 -7.54 31.08 -10.68
C GLU A 111 -7.29 32.06 -9.51
N LEU A 112 -8.18 33.04 -9.30
CA LEU A 112 -8.17 33.92 -8.13
C LEU A 112 -8.81 33.24 -6.90
N ASN A 113 -8.24 32.12 -6.44
CA ASN A 113 -8.32 31.85 -5.01
C ASN A 113 -7.47 32.92 -4.33
N SER A 114 -8.09 33.79 -3.54
CA SER A 114 -7.41 34.89 -2.85
C SER A 114 -6.10 34.39 -2.23
N PRO A 115 -4.93 35.01 -2.50
CA PRO A 115 -3.65 34.63 -1.88
C PRO A 115 -3.74 34.51 -0.36
N GLN A 116 -4.64 35.28 0.27
CA GLN A 116 -4.94 35.19 1.70
C GLN A 116 -5.56 33.84 2.09
N ASP A 117 -6.47 33.28 1.29
CA ASP A 117 -7.11 32.00 1.59
C ASP A 117 -6.15 30.83 1.42
N SER A 118 -5.23 30.92 0.45
CA SER A 118 -4.13 29.95 0.35
C SER A 118 -3.23 29.95 1.59
N ILE A 119 -2.88 31.13 2.10
CA ILE A 119 -2.07 31.27 3.31
C ILE A 119 -2.84 30.77 4.55
N LYS A 120 -4.15 31.04 4.65
CA LYS A 120 -4.99 30.52 5.74
C LYS A 120 -5.02 28.98 5.75
N VAL A 121 -5.19 28.35 4.58
CA VAL A 121 -5.15 26.89 4.44
C VAL A 121 -3.79 26.33 4.84
N GLU A 122 -2.69 26.99 4.44
CA GLU A 122 -1.34 26.59 4.83
C GLU A 122 -1.13 26.69 6.34
N ILE A 123 -1.53 27.80 6.96
CA ILE A 123 -1.46 27.97 8.42
C ILE A 123 -2.27 26.88 9.14
N GLN A 124 -3.48 26.60 8.69
CA GLN A 124 -4.31 25.53 9.25
C GLN A 124 -3.63 24.16 9.13
N SER A 125 -3.05 23.86 7.96
CA SER A 125 -2.30 22.62 7.72
C SER A 125 -1.08 22.50 8.65
N LEU A 126 -0.31 23.57 8.83
CA LEU A 126 0.85 23.60 9.72
C LEU A 126 0.45 23.45 11.19
N LYS A 127 -0.62 24.10 11.64
CA LYS A 127 -1.17 23.93 12.99
C LYS A 127 -1.55 22.46 13.24
N TYR A 128 -2.27 21.85 12.31
CA TYR A 128 -2.63 20.44 12.39
C TYR A 128 -1.38 19.52 12.43
N ARG A 129 -0.31 19.85 11.69
CA ARG A 129 0.95 19.10 11.75
C ARG A 129 1.67 19.22 13.09
N LEU A 130 1.59 20.38 13.74
CA LEU A 130 2.18 20.61 15.07
C LEU A 130 1.43 19.84 16.17
N GLU A 131 0.12 19.67 16.02
CA GLU A 131 -0.72 18.91 16.97
C GLU A 131 -0.49 17.38 16.90
N ARG A 132 0.11 16.88 15.81
CA ARG A 132 0.42 15.46 15.68
C ARG A 132 1.51 15.05 16.65
N ARG A 133 1.20 14.09 17.51
CA ARG A 133 2.17 13.45 18.40
C ARG A 133 3.21 12.70 17.57
N ASN A 134 4.47 13.08 17.72
CA ASN A 134 5.59 12.41 17.06
C ASN A 134 6.30 11.44 18.02
N VAL A 135 6.85 10.36 17.47
CA VAL A 135 7.66 9.38 18.19
C VAL A 135 9.11 9.55 17.78
N LYS A 136 10.06 9.38 18.70
CA LYS A 136 11.50 9.45 18.40
C LYS A 136 11.87 8.43 17.34
N ILE A 137 12.73 8.81 16.38
CA ILE A 137 13.15 7.93 15.29
C ILE A 137 13.81 6.65 15.80
N SER A 138 14.62 6.72 16.86
CA SER A 138 15.22 5.53 17.47
C SER A 138 14.18 4.51 17.91
N LYS A 139 13.11 4.98 18.57
CA LYS A 139 12.02 4.11 19.01
C LYS A 139 11.24 3.52 17.84
N VAL A 140 11.04 4.30 16.77
CA VAL A 140 10.41 3.82 15.54
C VAL A 140 11.27 2.74 14.87
N SER A 141 12.58 2.97 14.75
CA SER A 141 13.52 1.99 14.19
C SER A 141 13.52 0.69 14.99
N ASP A 142 13.59 0.76 16.32
CA ASP A 142 13.51 -0.43 17.18
C ASP A 142 12.22 -1.22 16.94
N LEU A 143 11.08 -0.54 16.79
CA LEU A 143 9.79 -1.20 16.53
C LEU A 143 9.79 -1.92 15.18
N TYR A 144 10.35 -1.32 14.12
CA TYR A 144 10.47 -1.96 12.81
C TYR A 144 11.41 -3.16 12.82
N ILE A 145 12.55 -3.06 13.50
CA ILE A 145 13.50 -4.18 13.65
C ILE A 145 12.84 -5.34 14.40
N ASN A 146 12.22 -5.07 15.55
CA ASN A 146 11.52 -6.11 16.31
C ASN A 146 10.38 -6.76 15.50
N PHE A 147 9.63 -5.96 14.72
CA PHE A 147 8.61 -6.50 13.83
C PHE A 147 9.24 -7.40 12.76
N PHE A 148 10.31 -6.97 12.10
CA PHE A 148 11.01 -7.80 11.14
C PHE A 148 11.51 -9.12 11.76
N GLU A 149 12.22 -9.04 12.89
CA GLU A 149 12.78 -10.20 13.58
C GLU A 149 11.70 -11.21 14.00
N GLN A 150 10.52 -10.73 14.38
CA GLN A 150 9.37 -11.56 14.75
C GLN A 150 8.75 -12.28 13.54
N TYR A 151 8.75 -11.66 12.36
CA TYR A 151 8.07 -12.21 11.17
C TYR A 151 9.00 -12.87 10.15
N GLN A 152 10.31 -12.71 10.26
CA GLN A 152 11.27 -13.25 9.27
C GLN A 152 11.15 -14.77 9.06
N GLU A 153 10.81 -15.55 10.10
CA GLU A 153 10.59 -17.01 9.97
C GLU A 153 9.34 -17.37 9.13
N TYR A 154 8.46 -16.38 8.90
CA TYR A 154 7.23 -16.51 8.10
C TYR A 154 7.39 -15.97 6.67
N ASP A 155 8.53 -15.33 6.36
CA ASP A 155 8.80 -14.79 5.04
C ASP A 155 9.35 -15.88 4.11
N ALA A 156 8.56 -16.23 3.08
CA ALA A 156 8.90 -17.26 2.12
C ALA A 156 10.09 -16.88 1.20
N PHE A 157 10.53 -15.62 1.18
CA PHE A 157 11.75 -15.19 0.48
C PHE A 157 13.01 -15.35 1.32
N LEU A 158 12.90 -15.38 2.66
CA LEU A 158 14.04 -15.47 3.57
C LEU A 158 14.23 -16.89 4.11
N VAL A 159 13.12 -17.60 4.36
CA VAL A 159 13.12 -18.95 4.92
C VAL A 159 12.37 -19.88 4.00
N THR A 160 12.99 -21.00 3.64
CA THR A 160 12.36 -22.06 2.83
C THR A 160 11.11 -22.57 3.54
N ALA A 161 9.97 -22.47 2.87
CA ALA A 161 8.71 -22.97 3.38
C ALA A 161 8.66 -24.50 3.33
N GLU A 162 8.00 -25.10 4.32
CA GLU A 162 7.61 -26.51 4.32
C GLU A 162 6.09 -26.62 4.53
N PRO A 163 5.32 -27.21 3.59
CA PRO A 163 5.71 -27.73 2.27
C PRO A 163 6.37 -26.67 1.36
N SER A 164 7.10 -27.14 0.33
CA SER A 164 7.89 -26.28 -0.55
C SER A 164 7.05 -25.16 -1.17
N ASN A 165 7.72 -24.04 -1.49
CA ASN A 165 7.08 -22.90 -2.14
C ASN A 165 6.41 -23.34 -3.46
N PRO A 166 5.10 -23.10 -3.64
CA PRO A 166 4.38 -23.50 -4.85
C PRO A 166 4.97 -22.95 -6.15
N TRP A 167 5.56 -21.75 -6.10
CA TRP A 167 6.17 -21.11 -7.27
C TRP A 167 7.50 -21.73 -7.71
N ILE A 168 8.09 -22.60 -6.88
CA ILE A 168 9.37 -23.27 -7.15
C ILE A 168 9.13 -24.75 -7.44
N SER A 169 8.20 -25.37 -6.72
CA SER A 169 7.95 -26.81 -6.78
C SER A 169 6.79 -27.22 -7.70
N ASP A 170 6.04 -26.24 -8.24
CA ASP A 170 4.79 -26.45 -8.97
C ASP A 170 3.76 -27.32 -8.22
N SER A 171 3.88 -27.41 -6.89
CA SER A 171 2.92 -28.08 -6.00
C SER A 171 2.09 -27.06 -5.21
N VAL A 172 0.79 -27.29 -5.12
CA VAL A 172 -0.15 -26.44 -4.37
C VAL A 172 -0.31 -26.85 -2.90
N ASP A 173 0.41 -27.87 -2.44
CA ASP A 173 0.25 -28.46 -1.10
C ASP A 173 0.38 -27.43 0.03
N PHE A 174 1.32 -26.49 -0.10
CA PHE A 174 1.51 -25.41 0.87
C PHE A 174 0.25 -24.53 0.99
N TRP A 175 -0.40 -24.18 -0.12
CA TRP A 175 -1.62 -23.38 -0.11
C TRP A 175 -2.80 -24.15 0.46
N GLU A 176 -2.91 -25.46 0.16
CA GLU A 176 -3.97 -26.29 0.73
C GLU A 176 -3.81 -26.46 2.24
N LEU A 177 -2.58 -26.59 2.74
CA LEU A 177 -2.29 -26.63 4.18
C LEU A 177 -2.67 -25.32 4.88
N GLU A 178 -2.40 -24.16 4.27
CA GLU A 178 -2.76 -22.85 4.84
C GLU A 178 -4.28 -22.59 4.86
N LYS A 179 -5.07 -23.26 4.01
CA LYS A 179 -6.56 -23.15 4.04
C LYS A 179 -7.20 -24.00 5.13
N GLN A 180 -6.52 -25.03 5.62
CA GLN A 180 -7.09 -25.95 6.60
C GLN A 180 -7.30 -25.26 7.96
N THR A 181 -8.37 -25.65 8.66
CA THR A 181 -8.69 -25.18 10.02
C THR A 181 -8.54 -26.27 11.08
N LYS A 182 -8.19 -27.49 10.65
CA LYS A 182 -7.91 -28.66 11.48
C LYS A 182 -6.45 -29.08 11.26
N ASP A 183 -5.86 -29.72 12.26
CA ASP A 183 -4.47 -30.24 12.20
C ASP A 183 -3.44 -29.19 11.74
N ILE A 184 -3.57 -27.98 12.30
CA ILE A 184 -2.77 -26.82 11.89
C ILE A 184 -1.32 -26.95 12.40
N PRO A 185 -0.32 -26.63 11.56
CA PRO A 185 1.07 -26.63 12.00
C PRO A 185 1.34 -25.67 13.17
N ALA A 186 2.14 -26.12 14.14
CA ALA A 186 2.53 -25.30 15.29
C ALA A 186 3.13 -23.95 14.89
N ARG A 187 3.84 -23.89 13.76
CA ARG A 187 4.35 -22.64 13.17
C ARG A 187 3.23 -21.61 12.96
N ARG A 188 2.12 -21.98 12.32
CA ARG A 188 0.98 -21.08 12.10
C ARG A 188 0.31 -20.66 13.41
N VAL A 189 0.21 -21.58 14.38
CA VAL A 189 -0.35 -21.31 15.71
C VAL A 189 0.52 -20.32 16.51
N ARG A 190 1.85 -20.42 16.45
CA ARG A 190 2.77 -19.48 17.14
C ARG A 190 2.51 -18.03 16.73
N ARG A 191 2.16 -17.80 15.47
CA ARG A 191 1.86 -16.47 14.93
C ARG A 191 0.65 -15.82 15.61
N TRP A 192 -0.30 -16.60 16.11
CA TRP A 192 -1.46 -16.08 16.85
C TRP A 192 -1.06 -15.31 18.10
N ALA A 193 0.08 -15.64 18.72
CA ALA A 193 0.58 -14.96 19.91
C ALA A 193 1.22 -13.60 19.63
N PHE A 194 1.49 -13.26 18.37
CA PHE A 194 2.13 -11.99 18.01
C PHE A 194 1.22 -10.79 18.29
N SER A 195 -0.08 -10.94 18.04
CA SER A 195 -1.10 -9.96 18.39
C SER A 195 -2.50 -10.54 18.26
N LEU A 196 -3.48 -9.93 18.96
CA LEU A 196 -4.89 -10.24 18.74
C LEU A 196 -5.30 -10.11 17.27
N LYS A 197 -4.69 -9.17 16.52
CA LYS A 197 -4.94 -9.03 15.08
C LYS A 197 -4.52 -10.26 14.28
N GLU A 198 -3.38 -10.85 14.60
CA GLU A 198 -2.92 -12.09 13.95
C GLU A 198 -3.83 -13.27 14.28
N LEU A 199 -4.23 -13.40 15.54
CA LEU A 199 -5.21 -14.40 15.97
C LEU A 199 -6.56 -14.26 15.24
N LEU A 200 -7.11 -13.05 15.15
CA LEU A 200 -8.41 -12.80 14.51
C LEU A 200 -8.37 -12.86 12.98
N LYS A 201 -7.21 -12.65 12.36
CA LYS A 201 -7.02 -12.77 10.91
C LYS A 201 -7.04 -14.23 10.46
N ASP A 202 -6.58 -15.14 11.30
CA ASP A 202 -6.62 -16.57 11.03
C ASP A 202 -8.02 -17.13 11.32
N PRO A 203 -8.72 -17.76 10.36
CA PRO A 203 -10.04 -18.35 10.59
C PRO A 203 -10.07 -19.36 11.75
N ALA A 204 -9.02 -20.18 11.87
CA ALA A 204 -8.95 -21.16 12.95
C ALA A 204 -8.59 -20.53 14.29
N GLY A 205 -7.72 -19.52 14.27
CA GLY A 205 -7.40 -18.73 15.46
C GLY A 205 -8.64 -18.04 16.02
N ARG A 206 -9.44 -17.43 15.14
CA ARG A 206 -10.73 -16.83 15.48
C ARG A 206 -11.70 -17.85 16.08
N GLU A 207 -11.86 -19.01 15.46
CA GLU A 207 -12.74 -20.07 15.97
C GLU A 207 -12.32 -20.54 17.37
N GLN A 208 -11.02 -20.76 17.59
CA GLN A 208 -10.51 -21.17 18.91
C GLN A 208 -10.67 -20.08 19.96
N PHE A 209 -10.44 -18.83 19.60
CA PHE A 209 -10.63 -17.71 20.50
C PHE A 209 -12.11 -17.52 20.86
N PHE A 210 -13.01 -17.66 19.90
CA PHE A 210 -14.46 -17.63 20.12
C PHE A 210 -14.89 -18.70 21.14
N LYS A 211 -14.47 -19.96 20.96
CA LYS A 211 -14.76 -21.05 21.92
C LYS A 211 -14.22 -20.77 23.32
N PHE A 212 -13.06 -20.13 23.41
CA PHE A 212 -12.51 -19.71 24.70
C PHE A 212 -13.39 -18.64 25.36
N LEU A 213 -13.85 -17.64 24.61
CA LEU A 213 -14.74 -16.60 25.11
C LEU A 213 -16.12 -17.14 25.50
N GLU A 214 -16.66 -18.12 24.77
CA GLU A 214 -17.92 -18.80 25.14
C GLU A 214 -17.81 -19.47 26.50
N LYS A 215 -16.69 -20.13 26.77
CA LYS A 215 -16.42 -20.77 28.07
C LYS A 215 -16.34 -19.75 29.22
N GLU A 216 -15.90 -18.53 28.92
CA GLU A 216 -15.83 -17.43 29.88
C GLU A 216 -17.06 -16.50 29.83
N PHE A 217 -18.12 -16.87 29.10
CA PHE A 217 -19.34 -16.07 28.94
C PHE A 217 -19.05 -14.62 28.51
N SER A 218 -18.15 -14.45 27.54
CA SER A 218 -17.72 -13.14 27.02
C SER A 218 -17.64 -13.08 25.49
N ALA A 219 -18.31 -14.01 24.80
CA ALA A 219 -18.28 -14.17 23.35
C ALA A 219 -18.97 -13.02 22.59
N GLU A 220 -19.93 -12.35 23.23
CA GLU A 220 -20.65 -11.18 22.69
C GLU A 220 -19.71 -10.06 22.24
N ASN A 221 -18.56 -9.90 22.92
CA ASN A 221 -17.57 -8.87 22.56
C ASN A 221 -16.95 -9.13 21.18
N LEU A 222 -16.65 -10.39 20.87
CA LEU A 222 -16.12 -10.76 19.56
C LEU A 222 -17.21 -10.73 18.49
N LYS A 223 -18.43 -11.19 18.80
CA LYS A 223 -19.56 -11.13 17.87
C LYS A 223 -19.88 -9.70 17.44
N PHE A 224 -19.93 -8.76 18.39
CA PHE A 224 -20.11 -7.35 18.09
C PHE A 224 -18.97 -6.82 17.22
N TRP A 225 -17.71 -7.11 17.59
CA TRP A 225 -16.57 -6.63 16.81
C TRP A 225 -16.60 -7.12 15.36
N ASP A 226 -16.95 -8.40 15.16
CA ASP A 226 -17.13 -8.99 13.83
C ASP A 226 -18.29 -8.37 13.07
N ALA A 227 -19.44 -8.15 13.72
CA ALA A 227 -20.59 -7.48 13.10
C ALA A 227 -20.24 -6.05 12.61
N VAL A 228 -19.39 -5.33 13.37
CA VAL A 228 -18.87 -4.03 12.94
C VAL A 228 -17.89 -4.16 11.76
N GLN A 229 -17.07 -5.22 11.70
CA GLN A 229 -16.23 -5.46 10.52
C GLN A 229 -17.06 -5.79 9.28
N GLU A 230 -18.15 -6.55 9.44
CA GLU A 230 -19.10 -6.85 8.35
C GLU A 230 -19.79 -5.58 7.85
N LEU A 231 -20.24 -4.71 8.76
CA LEU A 231 -20.82 -3.42 8.41
C LEU A 231 -19.89 -2.58 7.51
N LYS A 232 -18.57 -2.68 7.69
CA LYS A 232 -17.60 -2.00 6.83
C LYS A 232 -17.57 -2.52 5.39
N GLN A 233 -18.14 -3.69 5.13
CA GLN A 233 -18.13 -4.37 3.84
C GLN A 233 -19.51 -4.42 3.17
N VAL A 234 -20.61 -4.12 3.87
CA VAL A 234 -21.95 -4.13 3.27
C VAL A 234 -22.12 -3.06 2.19
N HIS A 235 -23.04 -3.28 1.26
CA HIS A 235 -23.40 -2.31 0.24
C HIS A 235 -24.03 -1.05 0.86
N SER A 236 -23.79 0.14 0.30
CA SER A 236 -24.22 1.41 0.90
C SER A 236 -25.72 1.50 1.20
N LYS A 237 -26.53 0.80 0.40
CA LYS A 237 -28.00 0.74 0.56
C LYS A 237 -28.44 -0.04 1.81
N ASP A 238 -27.62 -1.00 2.26
CA ASP A 238 -27.93 -1.91 3.37
C ASP A 238 -27.34 -1.41 4.70
N ILE A 239 -26.53 -0.34 4.67
CA ILE A 239 -25.92 0.26 5.88
C ILE A 239 -26.97 0.62 6.92
N PRO A 240 -28.08 1.34 6.61
CA PRO A 240 -29.03 1.74 7.64
C PRO A 240 -29.66 0.55 8.36
N VAL A 241 -29.96 -0.52 7.61
CA VAL A 241 -30.54 -1.76 8.15
C VAL A 241 -29.54 -2.46 9.05
N LYS A 242 -28.31 -2.70 8.57
CA LYS A 242 -27.26 -3.39 9.35
C LYS A 242 -26.87 -2.59 10.59
N VAL A 243 -26.85 -1.27 10.53
CA VAL A 243 -26.58 -0.42 11.70
C VAL A 243 -27.66 -0.59 12.76
N GLN A 244 -28.92 -0.58 12.36
CA GLN A 244 -30.04 -0.78 13.28
C GLN A 244 -30.00 -2.18 13.91
N GLU A 245 -29.75 -3.22 13.11
CA GLU A 245 -29.59 -4.61 13.61
C GLU A 245 -28.49 -4.73 14.67
N ILE A 246 -27.32 -4.13 14.43
CA ILE A 246 -26.20 -4.14 15.39
C ILE A 246 -26.57 -3.38 16.67
N TRP A 247 -27.23 -2.23 16.55
CA TRP A 247 -27.69 -1.47 17.71
C TRP A 247 -28.66 -2.29 18.57
N ASP A 248 -29.69 -2.86 17.95
CA ASP A 248 -30.73 -3.63 18.65
C ASP A 248 -30.20 -4.91 19.29
N GLN A 249 -29.18 -5.54 18.69
CA GLN A 249 -28.61 -6.78 19.22
C GLN A 249 -27.68 -6.55 20.42
N TYR A 250 -26.89 -5.46 20.43
CA TYR A 250 -25.76 -5.31 21.37
C TYR A 250 -25.80 -4.05 22.26
N LEU A 251 -26.49 -2.97 21.86
CA LEU A 251 -26.40 -1.66 22.54
C LEU A 251 -27.75 -1.05 22.95
N ALA A 252 -28.86 -1.51 22.39
CA ALA A 252 -30.19 -1.10 22.81
C ALA A 252 -30.43 -1.46 24.29
N PRO A 253 -31.30 -0.71 25.00
CA PRO A 253 -31.63 -1.02 26.40
C PRO A 253 -32.14 -2.45 26.64
N GLU A 254 -32.75 -3.07 25.62
CA GLU A 254 -33.25 -4.46 25.65
C GLU A 254 -32.43 -5.41 24.77
N ALA A 255 -31.15 -5.09 24.55
CA ALA A 255 -30.24 -5.91 23.77
C ALA A 255 -30.08 -7.32 24.36
N LYS A 256 -30.24 -8.33 23.50
CA LYS A 256 -30.12 -9.75 23.89
C LYS A 256 -28.68 -10.15 24.23
N GLU A 257 -27.71 -9.52 23.59
CA GLU A 257 -26.27 -9.75 23.78
C GLU A 257 -25.60 -8.43 24.17
N ALA A 258 -26.11 -7.77 25.21
CA ALA A 258 -25.63 -6.46 25.65
C ALA A 258 -24.13 -6.47 25.96
N ILE A 259 -23.37 -5.61 25.29
CA ILE A 259 -21.92 -5.49 25.46
C ILE A 259 -21.55 -4.47 26.54
N ASN A 260 -20.43 -4.70 27.24
CA ASN A 260 -19.91 -3.77 28.23
C ASN A 260 -18.93 -2.78 27.59
N ILE A 261 -19.38 -1.54 27.38
CA ILE A 261 -18.54 -0.43 26.88
C ILE A 261 -18.60 0.76 27.81
N ASP A 262 -17.55 1.60 27.80
CA ASP A 262 -17.55 2.81 28.61
C ASP A 262 -18.63 3.82 28.18
N SER A 263 -19.06 4.65 29.13
CA SER A 263 -20.12 5.64 28.93
C SER A 263 -19.82 6.59 27.77
N LYS A 264 -18.55 6.94 27.56
CA LYS A 264 -18.13 7.81 26.47
C LYS A 264 -18.39 7.16 25.11
N SER A 265 -17.94 5.92 24.90
CA SER A 265 -18.14 5.21 23.64
C SER A 265 -19.62 4.93 23.37
N TYR A 266 -20.39 4.65 24.42
CA TYR A 266 -21.84 4.47 24.31
C TYR A 266 -22.53 5.75 23.81
N GLU A 267 -22.25 6.90 24.43
CA GLU A 267 -22.87 8.17 24.05
C GLU A 267 -22.45 8.64 22.65
N THR A 268 -21.17 8.47 22.28
CA THR A 268 -20.75 8.77 20.90
C THR A 268 -21.49 7.89 19.90
N THR A 269 -21.59 6.58 20.17
CA THR A 269 -22.29 5.65 19.28
C THR A 269 -23.77 6.00 19.17
N LYS A 270 -24.42 6.31 20.28
CA LYS A 270 -25.82 6.76 20.33
C LYS A 270 -26.04 8.02 19.50
N LYS A 271 -25.14 9.00 19.57
CA LYS A 271 -25.19 10.19 18.71
C LYS A 271 -25.00 9.84 17.23
N ASN A 272 -24.11 8.91 16.91
CA ASN A 272 -23.92 8.45 15.53
C ASN A 272 -25.17 7.77 14.95
N MET A 273 -26.04 7.21 15.79
CA MET A 273 -27.32 6.64 15.35
C MET A 273 -28.31 7.70 14.82
N GLU A 274 -28.12 9.00 15.10
CA GLU A 274 -28.94 10.06 14.49
C GLU A 274 -28.72 10.15 12.98
N LYS A 275 -27.50 9.85 12.53
CA LYS A 275 -27.13 9.78 11.11
C LYS A 275 -26.22 8.56 10.87
N PRO A 276 -26.82 7.36 10.78
CA PRO A 276 -26.09 6.11 10.62
C PRO A 276 -25.17 6.12 9.40
N ASP A 277 -23.91 5.78 9.60
CA ASP A 277 -22.97 5.54 8.51
C ASP A 277 -22.13 4.28 8.78
N ARG A 278 -21.18 4.01 7.87
CA ARG A 278 -20.31 2.83 7.93
C ARG A 278 -19.40 2.80 9.16
N TRP A 279 -19.24 3.94 9.84
CA TRP A 279 -18.29 4.15 10.94
C TRP A 279 -19.00 4.41 12.27
N ALA A 280 -20.33 4.24 12.32
CA ALA A 280 -21.17 4.56 13.48
C ALA A 280 -20.68 3.90 14.79
N PHE A 281 -20.09 2.70 14.70
CA PHE A 281 -19.61 1.91 15.85
C PHE A 281 -18.08 1.92 16.02
N GLU A 282 -17.32 2.77 15.34
CA GLU A 282 -15.84 2.72 15.35
C GLU A 282 -15.27 2.89 16.77
N GLU A 283 -15.80 3.83 17.56
CA GLU A 283 -15.31 4.07 18.94
C GLU A 283 -15.64 2.88 19.86
N ALA A 284 -16.86 2.35 19.80
CA ALA A 284 -17.26 1.17 20.57
C ALA A 284 -16.47 -0.09 20.20
N ALA A 285 -16.26 -0.34 18.91
CA ALA A 285 -15.47 -1.49 18.45
C ALA A 285 -13.99 -1.37 18.82
N ALA A 286 -13.43 -0.16 18.79
CA ALA A 286 -12.06 0.09 19.24
C ALA A 286 -11.91 -0.14 20.75
N HIS A 287 -12.90 0.29 21.54
CA HIS A 287 -12.95 0.04 22.99
C HIS A 287 -12.95 -1.46 23.29
N LEU A 288 -13.88 -2.22 22.68
CA LEU A 288 -13.97 -3.67 22.89
C LEU A 288 -12.75 -4.44 22.38
N TYR A 289 -12.19 -4.04 21.23
CA TYR A 289 -10.95 -4.63 20.75
C TYR A 289 -9.81 -4.47 21.76
N GLN A 290 -9.69 -3.27 22.35
CA GLN A 290 -8.67 -3.01 23.36
C GLN A 290 -8.94 -3.80 24.65
N LEU A 291 -10.20 -3.89 25.09
CA LEU A 291 -10.62 -4.71 26.24
C LEU A 291 -10.22 -6.17 26.05
N MET A 292 -10.64 -6.79 24.93
CA MET A 292 -10.26 -8.17 24.58
C MET A 292 -8.75 -8.33 24.49
N LYS A 293 -8.04 -7.37 23.88
CA LYS A 293 -6.58 -7.42 23.73
C LYS A 293 -5.85 -7.41 25.07
N SER A 294 -6.28 -6.58 26.03
CA SER A 294 -5.62 -6.47 27.32
C SER A 294 -5.96 -7.61 28.28
N ASP A 295 -7.15 -8.21 28.15
CA ASP A 295 -7.65 -9.20 29.10
C ASP A 295 -7.84 -10.59 28.46
N SER A 296 -8.94 -10.83 27.76
CA SER A 296 -9.32 -12.16 27.26
C SER A 296 -8.26 -12.79 26.36
N TYR A 297 -7.63 -12.03 25.48
CA TYR A 297 -6.52 -12.49 24.63
C TYR A 297 -5.29 -12.91 25.45
N SER A 298 -4.92 -12.11 26.45
CA SER A 298 -3.80 -12.42 27.35
C SER A 298 -4.09 -13.68 28.19
N ARG A 299 -5.34 -13.87 28.62
CA ARG A 299 -5.77 -15.12 29.28
C ARG A 299 -5.79 -16.31 28.32
N TYR A 300 -6.29 -16.14 27.10
CA TYR A 300 -6.31 -17.17 26.06
C TYR A 300 -4.90 -17.72 25.78
N LEU A 301 -3.88 -16.87 25.59
CA LEU A 301 -2.51 -17.33 25.33
C LEU A 301 -1.88 -18.11 26.50
N ARG A 302 -2.40 -17.93 27.72
CA ARG A 302 -1.95 -18.68 28.92
C ARG A 302 -2.81 -19.91 29.20
N SER A 303 -3.96 -20.03 28.54
CA SER A 303 -4.91 -21.12 28.73
C SER A 303 -4.37 -22.45 28.18
N GLU A 304 -4.87 -23.56 28.73
CA GLU A 304 -4.58 -24.88 28.19
C GLU A 304 -5.13 -25.05 26.77
N MET A 305 -6.22 -24.36 26.40
CA MET A 305 -6.77 -24.41 25.03
C MET A 305 -5.74 -23.98 23.98
N TYR A 306 -5.02 -22.87 24.22
CA TYR A 306 -3.97 -22.42 23.31
C TYR A 306 -2.75 -23.35 23.34
N LYS A 307 -2.31 -23.79 24.53
CA LYS A 307 -1.14 -24.67 24.66
C LYS A 307 -1.35 -26.04 24.04
N GLU A 308 -2.53 -26.63 24.21
CA GLU A 308 -2.90 -27.91 23.58
C GLU A 308 -2.94 -27.78 22.06
N TYR A 309 -3.47 -26.67 21.54
CA TYR A 309 -3.51 -26.41 20.11
C TYR A 309 -2.11 -26.19 19.52
N LEU A 310 -1.25 -25.44 20.24
CA LEU A 310 0.14 -25.18 19.84
C LEU A 310 1.02 -26.44 19.83
N ASN A 311 0.84 -27.33 20.79
CA ASN A 311 1.60 -28.58 20.86
C ASN A 311 1.13 -29.64 19.86
N GLY A 312 0.13 -29.31 19.04
CA GLY A 312 -0.69 -30.24 18.29
C GLY A 312 -1.58 -31.05 19.24
N MET A 313 -2.78 -31.46 18.79
CA MET A 313 -3.59 -32.44 19.51
C MET A 313 -2.87 -33.80 19.54
N LYS A 314 -1.79 -33.91 20.32
CA LYS A 314 -1.16 -35.18 20.65
C LYS A 314 -2.23 -35.96 21.38
N LYS A 315 -2.79 -36.99 20.73
CA LYS A 315 -3.50 -38.06 21.42
C LYS A 315 -2.66 -38.41 22.64
N LYS A 316 -3.23 -38.29 23.85
CA LYS A 316 -2.55 -38.57 25.11
C LYS A 316 -2.07 -40.02 25.12
N THR A 317 -0.88 -40.28 24.60
CA THR A 317 -0.07 -41.42 25.00
C THR A 317 0.91 -40.91 26.04
N SER A 318 0.60 -41.24 27.29
CA SER A 318 1.46 -41.02 28.46
C SER A 318 2.85 -41.58 28.21
N VAL A 319 3.86 -40.72 28.09
CA VAL A 319 5.25 -41.10 28.36
C VAL A 319 5.92 -39.94 29.10
N LYS A 320 6.43 -40.27 30.29
CA LYS A 320 7.10 -39.38 31.24
C LYS A 320 8.41 -38.85 30.67
N GLY A 321 8.64 -37.56 30.92
CA GLY A 321 9.97 -36.97 31.14
C GLY A 321 10.67 -36.47 29.88
N ILE A 322 10.79 -35.14 29.77
CA ILE A 322 12.03 -34.38 29.55
C ILE A 322 11.66 -32.89 29.71
N ARG A 323 12.49 -32.16 30.49
CA ARG A 323 12.27 -30.78 30.94
C ARG A 323 12.32 -29.78 29.77
N SER A 324 11.33 -28.89 29.69
CA SER A 324 11.30 -27.75 28.77
C SER A 324 12.15 -26.59 29.30
N VAL A 325 12.94 -25.98 28.43
CA VAL A 325 13.60 -24.69 28.70
C VAL A 325 12.94 -23.64 27.80
N ILE A 326 11.99 -22.90 28.34
CA ILE A 326 11.53 -21.62 27.79
C ILE A 326 11.62 -20.63 28.95
N SER A 327 12.61 -19.75 28.90
CA SER A 327 12.77 -18.65 29.87
C SER A 327 11.97 -17.44 29.40
N PHE A 328 10.91 -17.11 30.14
CA PHE A 328 10.29 -15.79 30.08
C PHE A 328 11.04 -14.85 31.02
N SER A 329 11.87 -13.96 30.49
CA SER A 329 12.52 -12.90 31.27
C SER A 329 11.51 -11.79 31.57
N ALA A 330 10.87 -11.86 32.73
CA ALA A 330 10.21 -10.72 33.36
C ALA A 330 11.26 -9.88 34.11
N LYS A 331 11.57 -8.68 33.60
CA LYS A 331 12.35 -7.69 34.35
C LYS A 331 11.51 -7.19 35.53
N LYS A 332 12.00 -7.41 36.73
CA LYS A 332 11.49 -6.83 37.98
C LYS A 332 12.47 -5.74 38.39
N ASP A 333 12.02 -4.49 38.36
CA ASP A 333 12.77 -3.37 38.92
C ASP A 333 12.89 -3.55 40.44
N GLN A 334 14.12 -3.53 40.94
CA GLN A 334 14.40 -3.30 42.36
C GLN A 334 15.31 -2.09 42.49
N SER A 335 14.72 -1.08 43.12
CA SER A 335 15.37 0.04 43.78
C SER A 335 16.46 -0.43 44.74
N THR A 336 17.68 0.07 44.57
CA THR A 336 18.70 0.06 45.61
C THR A 336 18.90 1.47 46.12
N SER A 337 18.38 1.70 47.33
CA SER A 337 18.98 2.60 48.31
C SER A 337 20.41 2.18 48.61
N SER A 338 21.35 3.12 48.70
CA SER A 338 22.07 3.49 49.93
C SER A 338 23.43 4.15 49.61
N SER A 339 23.74 5.13 50.46
CA SER A 339 25.03 5.77 50.75
C SER A 339 25.36 7.05 49.99
#